data_AF-A0A067N5K8-F1
#
_entry.id   AF-A0A067N5K8-F1
#
_cell.length_a   1.000
_cell.length_b   1.000
_cell.length_c   1.000
_cell.angle_alpha   90.00
_cell.angle_beta   90.00
_cell.angle_gamma   90.00
#
_symmetry.space_group_name_H-M   'P 1'
#
loop_
_entity.id
_entity.type
_entity.pdbx_description
1 polymer ?
#
loop_
_entity_poly.entity_id
_entity_poly.type
_entity_poly.pdbx_seq_one_letter_code
_entity_poly.pdbx_strand_id
1 'polypeptide(L)'
;MHTPLGRAMHTAIKASRVNDKFQDPLYLFLELVRAGVMHGNLWSARPHSGGPSFGTDEEKKCMLLIMRVMSIVPLNSKQQPWSGPLSRELLVFNSFLRSLSRALRSMVELTAMNMLVSQHARRARDDLLDVALSLPFHFEVNTGFGILAKVYLDALVSLYGSFVVDSNAEGVQDAKEGALETCDEAFGDIRYPRAEVERGFRFWDTALLAIRTLNSEGTVVSELADQFEAANAWLAPMRP
;
A
#
# COMPACT_ATOMS: atom_id res chain seq x y z
N MET A 1 21.70 14.90 -12.12
CA MET A 1 20.27 15.18 -12.38
C MET A 1 19.47 13.95 -11.96
N HIS A 2 18.59 14.06 -10.97
CA HIS A 2 17.65 12.99 -10.65
C HIS A 2 16.42 13.12 -11.55
N THR A 3 15.85 12.00 -12.01
CA THR A 3 14.55 11.98 -12.70
C THR A 3 13.43 12.36 -11.73
N PRO A 4 12.25 12.80 -12.22
CA PRO A 4 11.11 13.10 -11.35
C PRO A 4 10.72 11.99 -10.38
N LEU A 5 10.58 10.76 -10.89
CA LEU A 5 10.33 9.59 -10.05
C LEU A 5 11.45 9.37 -9.01
N GLY A 6 12.71 9.57 -9.40
CA GLY A 6 13.85 9.45 -8.48
C GLY A 6 13.81 10.47 -7.35
N ARG A 7 13.40 11.72 -7.63
CA ARG A 7 13.21 12.74 -6.58
C ARG A 7 12.04 12.40 -5.67
N ALA A 8 10.89 12.03 -6.23
CA ALA A 8 9.72 11.62 -5.46
C ALA A 8 10.06 10.45 -4.52
N MET A 9 10.74 9.43 -5.03
CA MET A 9 11.20 8.28 -4.24
C MET A 9 12.16 8.70 -3.13
N HIS A 10 13.18 9.52 -3.44
CA HIS A 10 14.17 9.97 -2.47
C HIS A 10 13.53 10.78 -1.33
N THR A 11 12.68 11.74 -1.68
CA THR A 11 11.98 12.59 -0.71
C THR A 11 11.08 11.76 0.21
N ALA A 12 10.30 10.83 -0.35
CA ALA A 12 9.40 9.99 0.44
C ALA A 12 10.13 8.95 1.32
N ILE A 13 11.21 8.33 0.84
CA ILE A 13 12.04 7.42 1.66
C ILE A 13 12.72 8.17 2.79
N LYS A 14 13.20 9.40 2.55
CA LYS A 14 13.85 10.21 3.58
C LYS A 14 12.88 10.54 4.73
N ALA A 15 11.59 10.66 4.44
CA ALA A 15 10.55 10.88 5.44
C ALA A 15 10.09 9.60 6.16
N SER A 16 10.41 8.41 5.63
CA SER A 16 9.99 7.13 6.20
C SER A 16 10.98 6.62 7.26
N ARG A 17 10.50 5.74 8.15
CA ARG A 17 11.38 5.07 9.12
C ARG A 17 12.08 3.91 8.43
N VAL A 18 13.37 3.73 8.70
CA VAL A 18 14.16 2.63 8.11
C VAL A 18 13.54 1.26 8.38
N ASN A 19 12.99 1.05 9.57
CA ASN A 19 12.38 -0.21 9.99
C ASN A 19 11.04 -0.53 9.29
N ASP A 20 10.40 0.45 8.65
CA ASP A 20 9.15 0.21 7.93
C ASP A 20 9.38 -0.55 6.60
N LYS A 21 10.61 -0.52 6.08
CA LYS A 21 11.07 -1.20 4.84
C LYS A 21 10.24 -0.83 3.60
N PHE A 22 9.97 0.46 3.40
CA PHE A 22 9.13 0.95 2.31
C PHE A 22 9.83 1.13 0.96
N GLN A 23 11.10 0.72 0.79
CA GLN A 23 11.83 0.91 -0.46
C GLN A 23 11.14 0.22 -1.65
N ASP A 24 10.91 -1.10 -1.54
CA ASP A 24 10.25 -1.88 -2.60
C ASP A 24 8.78 -1.47 -2.78
N PRO A 25 7.95 -1.35 -1.71
CA PRO A 25 6.57 -0.89 -1.84
C PRO A 25 6.44 0.49 -2.51
N LEU A 26 7.32 1.43 -2.16
CA LEU A 26 7.26 2.77 -2.74
C LEU A 26 7.69 2.78 -4.21
N TYR A 27 8.68 1.97 -4.58
CA TYR A 27 9.04 1.80 -5.98
C TYR A 27 7.86 1.23 -6.79
N LEU A 28 7.22 0.17 -6.29
CA LEU A 28 6.03 -0.42 -6.91
C LEU A 28 4.89 0.60 -7.01
N PHE A 29 4.65 1.39 -5.96
CA PHE A 29 3.67 2.47 -5.95
C PHE A 29 3.91 3.48 -7.07
N LEU A 30 5.14 4.00 -7.20
CA LEU A 30 5.50 4.97 -8.23
C LEU A 30 5.33 4.40 -9.65
N GLU A 31 5.67 3.13 -9.84
CA GLU A 31 5.51 2.45 -11.11
C GLU A 31 4.04 2.18 -11.46
N LEU A 32 3.18 1.88 -10.47
CA LEU A 32 1.73 1.77 -10.65
C LEU A 32 1.07 3.13 -10.95
N VAL A 33 1.55 4.20 -10.33
CA VAL A 33 1.17 5.58 -10.67
C VAL A 33 1.55 5.89 -12.12
N ARG A 34 2.78 5.56 -12.52
CA ARG A 34 3.25 5.73 -13.90
C ARG A 34 2.46 4.90 -14.91
N ALA A 35 2.01 3.71 -14.53
CA ALA A 35 1.15 2.85 -15.35
C ALA A 35 -0.31 3.34 -15.39
N GLY A 36 -0.68 4.36 -14.63
CA GLY A 36 -2.05 4.92 -14.60
C GLY A 36 -3.06 4.03 -13.88
N VAL A 37 -2.62 3.04 -13.09
CA VAL A 37 -3.51 2.09 -12.41
C VAL A 37 -3.78 2.43 -10.94
N MET A 38 -3.14 3.48 -10.44
CA MET A 38 -3.32 3.97 -9.07
C MET A 38 -4.40 5.05 -9.03
N HIS A 39 -5.65 4.68 -8.74
CA HIS A 39 -6.76 5.65 -8.61
C HIS A 39 -7.91 5.07 -7.77
N GLY A 40 -8.89 5.90 -7.38
CA GLY A 40 -10.07 5.49 -6.61
C GLY A 40 -11.24 4.94 -7.45
N ASN A 41 -11.14 4.96 -8.78
CA ASN A 41 -12.23 4.52 -9.66
C ASN A 41 -12.38 2.99 -9.74
N LEU A 42 -13.61 2.52 -9.98
CA LEU A 42 -13.90 1.12 -10.25
C LEU A 42 -13.28 0.66 -11.57
N TRP A 43 -12.85 -0.62 -11.63
CA TRP A 43 -12.31 -1.22 -12.85
C TRP A 43 -13.37 -1.68 -13.86
N SER A 44 -14.60 -1.84 -13.40
CA SER A 44 -15.75 -2.18 -14.22
C SER A 44 -16.91 -1.27 -13.86
N ALA A 45 -17.96 -1.27 -14.68
CA ALA A 45 -19.16 -0.46 -14.42
C ALA A 45 -19.91 -0.85 -13.14
N ARG A 46 -19.53 -1.96 -12.48
CA ARG A 46 -20.16 -2.45 -11.25
C ARG A 46 -19.10 -2.74 -10.19
N PRO A 47 -19.34 -2.41 -8.92
CA PRO A 47 -18.39 -2.73 -7.85
C PRO A 47 -18.25 -4.25 -7.67
N HIS A 48 -17.03 -4.72 -7.41
CA HIS A 48 -16.81 -6.11 -7.00
C HIS A 48 -16.96 -6.28 -5.49
N SER A 49 -17.16 -7.52 -5.04
CA SER A 49 -17.31 -7.82 -3.62
C SER A 49 -16.03 -7.52 -2.81
N GLY A 50 -16.21 -7.06 -1.58
CA GLY A 50 -15.11 -6.74 -0.66
C GLY A 50 -14.45 -5.38 -0.91
N GLY A 51 -15.09 -4.51 -1.69
CA GLY A 51 -14.79 -3.08 -1.71
C GLY A 51 -15.44 -2.32 -0.53
N PRO A 52 -15.37 -0.98 -0.54
CA PRO A 52 -15.96 -0.10 0.48
C PRO A 52 -17.42 -0.39 0.81
N SER A 53 -17.74 -0.47 2.10
CA SER A 53 -19.07 -0.89 2.58
C SER A 53 -20.03 0.26 2.85
N PHE A 54 -19.52 1.41 3.29
CA PHE A 54 -20.33 2.55 3.73
C PHE A 54 -20.05 3.81 2.88
N GLY A 55 -20.93 4.81 3.00
CA GLY A 55 -20.72 6.15 2.47
C GLY A 55 -21.21 6.46 1.06
N THR A 56 -21.02 7.73 0.68
CA THR A 56 -21.29 8.25 -0.66
C THR A 56 -20.33 7.65 -1.69
N ASP A 57 -20.61 7.87 -2.97
CA ASP A 57 -19.74 7.36 -4.02
C ASP A 57 -18.33 7.99 -3.97
N GLU A 58 -18.22 9.24 -3.52
CA GLU A 58 -16.94 9.93 -3.29
C GLU A 58 -16.16 9.33 -2.11
N GLU A 59 -16.84 9.07 -0.99
CA GLU A 59 -16.23 8.44 0.19
C GLU A 59 -15.73 7.02 -0.14
N LYS A 60 -16.53 6.26 -0.91
CA LYS A 60 -16.14 4.95 -1.40
C LYS A 60 -14.91 5.03 -2.32
N LYS A 61 -14.82 6.01 -3.21
CA LYS A 61 -13.61 6.21 -4.04
C LYS A 61 -12.37 6.49 -3.18
N CYS A 62 -12.51 7.30 -2.12
CA CYS A 62 -11.43 7.58 -1.17
C CYS A 62 -10.96 6.29 -0.48
N MET A 63 -11.89 5.55 0.11
CA MET A 63 -11.59 4.30 0.79
C MET A 63 -10.96 3.28 -0.17
N LEU A 64 -11.46 3.16 -1.40
CA LEU A 64 -10.92 2.24 -2.40
C LEU A 64 -9.48 2.57 -2.78
N LEU A 65 -9.17 3.86 -2.96
CA LEU A 65 -7.79 4.33 -3.19
C LEU A 65 -6.88 3.94 -2.03
N ILE A 66 -7.31 4.19 -0.80
CA ILE A 66 -6.55 3.87 0.42
C ILE A 66 -6.28 2.36 0.52
N MET A 67 -7.30 1.53 0.32
CA MET A 67 -7.16 0.08 0.31
C MET A 67 -6.15 -0.40 -0.74
N ARG A 68 -6.16 0.20 -1.94
CA ARG A 68 -5.22 -0.13 -3.03
C ARG A 68 -3.79 0.27 -2.67
N VAL A 69 -3.57 1.48 -2.16
CA VAL A 69 -2.25 1.96 -1.74
C VAL A 69 -1.69 1.07 -0.63
N MET A 70 -2.49 0.79 0.40
CA MET A 70 -2.04 -0.04 1.53
C MET A 70 -1.77 -1.49 1.11
N SER A 71 -2.49 -2.03 0.12
CA SER A 71 -2.25 -3.37 -0.44
C SER A 71 -0.88 -3.55 -1.12
N ILE A 72 -0.09 -2.50 -1.30
CA ILE A 72 1.27 -2.59 -1.86
C ILE A 72 2.28 -2.97 -0.77
N VAL A 73 1.94 -2.77 0.50
CA VAL A 73 2.82 -3.09 1.62
C VAL A 73 2.68 -4.57 1.98
N PRO A 74 3.77 -5.32 2.09
CA PRO A 74 3.71 -6.69 2.57
C PRO A 74 3.32 -6.70 4.05
N LEU A 75 2.28 -7.49 4.35
CA LEU A 75 1.76 -7.71 5.68
C LEU A 75 2.64 -8.69 6.45
N ASN A 76 2.91 -8.42 7.72
CA ASN A 76 3.69 -9.31 8.57
C ASN A 76 2.82 -10.45 9.11
N SER A 77 2.67 -11.54 8.35
CA SER A 77 1.87 -12.69 8.76
C SER A 77 2.65 -13.74 9.57
N LYS A 78 1.91 -14.50 10.37
CA LYS A 78 2.36 -15.75 11.00
C LYS A 78 2.45 -16.83 9.93
N GLN A 79 3.16 -17.92 10.22
CA GLN A 79 3.22 -19.10 9.36
C GLN A 79 1.92 -19.90 9.47
N GLN A 80 0.81 -19.28 9.09
CA GLN A 80 -0.54 -19.84 9.12
C GLN A 80 -1.26 -19.47 7.82
N PRO A 81 -2.22 -20.30 7.38
CA PRO A 81 -3.06 -19.95 6.24
C PRO A 81 -3.86 -18.68 6.53
N TRP A 82 -4.09 -17.89 5.49
CA TRP A 82 -4.94 -16.70 5.56
C TRP A 82 -6.36 -17.07 5.99
N SER A 83 -6.85 -16.45 7.06
CA SER A 83 -8.22 -16.65 7.58
C SER A 83 -9.14 -15.46 7.36
N GLY A 84 -8.63 -14.35 6.85
CA GLY A 84 -9.42 -13.14 6.64
C GLY A 84 -10.37 -13.21 5.42
N PRO A 85 -11.23 -12.20 5.24
CA PRO A 85 -12.19 -12.18 4.14
C PRO A 85 -11.51 -12.00 2.78
N LEU A 86 -12.21 -12.37 1.70
CA LEU A 86 -11.73 -12.22 0.33
C LEU A 86 -12.28 -10.92 -0.29
N SER A 87 -11.39 -10.08 -0.83
CA SER A 87 -11.78 -8.89 -1.62
C SER A 87 -11.51 -9.12 -3.10
N ARG A 88 -12.57 -9.30 -3.90
CA ARG A 88 -12.45 -9.40 -5.37
C ARG A 88 -11.95 -8.09 -5.97
N GLU A 89 -12.38 -6.97 -5.39
CA GLU A 89 -11.94 -5.64 -5.81
C GLU A 89 -10.41 -5.47 -5.68
N LEU A 90 -9.84 -5.91 -4.55
CA LEU A 90 -8.39 -5.89 -4.37
C LEU A 90 -7.66 -6.97 -5.16
N LEU A 91 -8.28 -8.11 -5.44
CA LEU A 91 -7.67 -9.13 -6.31
C LEU A 91 -7.46 -8.63 -7.74
N VAL A 92 -8.39 -7.83 -8.28
CA VAL A 92 -8.21 -7.18 -9.58
C VAL A 92 -6.99 -6.26 -9.53
N PHE A 93 -6.91 -5.38 -8.52
CA PHE A 93 -5.75 -4.51 -8.35
C PHE A 93 -4.44 -5.30 -8.17
N ASN A 94 -4.47 -6.38 -7.39
CA ASN A 94 -3.31 -7.24 -7.14
C ASN A 94 -2.78 -7.92 -8.41
N SER A 95 -3.61 -8.12 -9.44
CA SER A 95 -3.14 -8.63 -10.72
C SER A 95 -2.12 -7.70 -11.39
N PHE A 96 -2.34 -6.38 -11.32
CA PHE A 96 -1.38 -5.38 -11.80
C PHE A 96 -0.11 -5.37 -10.96
N LEU A 97 -0.26 -5.36 -9.63
CA LEU A 97 0.85 -5.35 -8.69
C LEU A 97 1.75 -6.59 -8.86
N ARG A 98 1.17 -7.79 -8.96
CA ARG A 98 1.93 -9.04 -9.17
C ARG A 98 2.61 -9.08 -10.52
N SER A 99 1.91 -8.65 -11.58
CA SER A 99 2.49 -8.59 -12.92
C SER A 99 3.72 -7.66 -12.95
N LEU A 100 3.58 -6.46 -12.38
CA LEU A 100 4.66 -5.49 -12.28
C LEU A 100 5.83 -6.00 -11.41
N SER A 101 5.54 -6.50 -10.21
CA SER A 101 6.56 -7.01 -9.29
C SER A 101 7.36 -8.15 -9.91
N ARG A 102 6.71 -9.09 -10.61
CA ARG A 102 7.39 -10.19 -11.31
C ARG A 102 8.24 -9.72 -12.48
N ALA A 103 7.75 -8.74 -13.25
CA ALA A 103 8.50 -8.17 -14.35
C ALA A 103 9.76 -7.46 -13.84
N LEU A 104 9.65 -6.66 -12.78
CA LEU A 104 10.78 -5.97 -12.14
C LEU A 104 11.77 -6.97 -11.55
N ARG A 105 11.27 -8.01 -10.86
CA ARG A 105 12.12 -9.09 -10.33
C ARG A 105 12.92 -9.77 -11.44
N SER A 106 12.26 -10.18 -12.51
CA SER A 106 12.90 -10.82 -13.67
C SER A 106 13.94 -9.91 -14.30
N MET A 107 13.64 -8.62 -14.45
CA MET A 107 14.57 -7.63 -15.00
C MET A 107 15.83 -7.50 -14.14
N VAL A 108 15.70 -7.46 -12.81
CA VAL A 108 16.84 -7.36 -11.90
C VAL A 108 17.68 -8.63 -11.91
N GLU A 109 17.05 -9.81 -11.88
CA GLU A 109 17.74 -11.10 -11.96
C GLU A 109 18.47 -11.28 -13.28
N LEU A 110 17.85 -10.94 -14.42
CA LEU A 110 18.48 -10.99 -15.74
C LEU A 110 19.64 -10.00 -15.85
N THR A 111 19.51 -8.81 -15.25
CA THR A 111 20.58 -7.82 -15.22
C THR A 111 21.78 -8.34 -14.42
N ALA A 112 21.53 -8.92 -13.23
CA ALA A 112 22.56 -9.52 -12.40
C ALA A 112 23.23 -10.72 -13.10
N MET A 113 22.44 -11.59 -13.73
CA MET A 113 22.94 -12.70 -14.54
C MET A 113 23.80 -12.21 -15.71
N ASN A 114 23.35 -11.17 -16.43
CA ASN A 114 24.11 -10.59 -17.53
C ASN A 114 25.46 -10.02 -17.07
N MET A 115 25.51 -9.36 -15.90
CA MET A 115 26.77 -8.89 -15.31
C MET A 115 27.73 -10.06 -14.99
N LEU A 116 27.20 -11.18 -14.48
CA LEU A 116 27.98 -12.39 -14.19
C LEU A 116 28.52 -13.06 -15.48
N VAL A 117 27.67 -13.24 -16.49
CA VAL A 117 28.04 -13.92 -17.75
C VAL A 117 29.00 -13.06 -18.58
N SER A 118 28.76 -11.75 -18.64
CA SER A 118 29.59 -10.79 -19.39
C SER A 118 30.90 -10.42 -18.70
N GLN A 119 31.26 -11.10 -17.61
CA GLN A 119 32.50 -10.86 -16.83
C GLN A 119 32.59 -9.47 -16.17
N HIS A 120 31.48 -8.75 -16.02
CA HIS A 120 31.41 -7.48 -15.29
C HIS A 120 31.28 -7.69 -13.77
N ALA A 121 31.18 -8.94 -13.31
CA ALA A 121 31.13 -9.33 -11.90
C ALA A 121 32.02 -10.57 -11.63
N ARG A 122 32.42 -10.76 -10.37
CA ARG A 122 33.20 -11.94 -9.93
C ARG A 122 32.38 -13.21 -10.13
N ARG A 123 32.92 -14.18 -10.88
CA ARG A 123 32.24 -15.47 -11.19
C ARG A 123 32.52 -16.60 -10.18
N ALA A 124 33.73 -16.67 -9.64
CA ALA A 124 34.06 -17.64 -8.60
C ALA A 124 33.43 -17.22 -7.27
N ARG A 125 32.19 -17.68 -7.04
CA ARG A 125 31.31 -17.37 -5.90
C ARG A 125 30.59 -18.63 -5.42
N ASP A 126 30.40 -18.72 -4.11
CA ASP A 126 29.68 -19.77 -3.39
C ASP A 126 28.38 -19.25 -2.75
N ASP A 127 28.11 -17.94 -2.85
CA ASP A 127 27.00 -17.22 -2.22
C ASP A 127 25.90 -16.80 -3.22
N LEU A 128 25.73 -17.55 -4.33
CA LEU A 128 24.74 -17.21 -5.37
C LEU A 128 23.29 -17.19 -4.85
N LEU A 129 22.97 -18.06 -3.88
CA LEU A 129 21.65 -18.08 -3.24
C LEU A 129 21.43 -16.81 -2.41
N ASP A 130 22.43 -16.39 -1.64
CA ASP A 130 22.35 -15.18 -0.82
C ASP A 130 22.20 -13.93 -1.70
N VAL A 131 22.93 -13.89 -2.82
CA VAL A 131 22.75 -12.84 -3.83
C VAL A 131 21.31 -12.84 -4.34
N ALA A 132 20.78 -14.00 -4.76
CA ALA A 132 19.40 -14.09 -5.25
C ALA A 132 18.38 -13.63 -4.20
N LEU A 133 18.52 -14.03 -2.94
CA LEU A 133 17.63 -13.62 -1.85
C LEU A 133 17.77 -12.13 -1.48
N SER A 134 18.94 -11.53 -1.72
CA SER A 134 19.20 -10.11 -1.45
C SER A 134 18.63 -9.15 -2.51
N LEU A 135 18.30 -9.66 -3.71
CA LEU A 135 17.73 -8.84 -4.77
C LEU A 135 16.32 -8.34 -4.37
N PRO A 136 15.93 -7.11 -4.79
CA PRO A 136 14.61 -6.55 -4.51
C PRO A 136 13.47 -7.33 -5.17
N PHE A 137 12.24 -7.01 -4.77
CA PHE A 137 10.99 -7.57 -5.30
C PHE A 137 10.86 -9.08 -5.13
N HIS A 138 11.53 -9.64 -4.11
CA HIS A 138 11.48 -11.06 -3.79
C HIS A 138 10.11 -11.49 -3.22
N PHE A 139 9.55 -10.66 -2.33
CA PHE A 139 8.29 -10.96 -1.66
C PHE A 139 7.11 -10.59 -2.56
N GLU A 140 6.25 -11.57 -2.87
CA GLU A 140 4.97 -11.28 -3.50
C GLU A 140 4.04 -10.63 -2.47
N VAL A 141 3.52 -9.46 -2.82
CA VAL A 141 2.54 -8.77 -2.01
C VAL A 141 1.15 -9.37 -2.25
N ASN A 142 0.36 -9.46 -1.19
CA ASN A 142 -1.02 -9.94 -1.23
C ASN A 142 -2.01 -8.82 -0.89
N THR A 143 -3.31 -9.10 -0.99
CA THR A 143 -4.37 -8.13 -0.71
C THR A 143 -4.62 -7.91 0.79
N GLY A 144 -3.93 -8.66 1.67
CA GLY A 144 -4.23 -8.74 3.10
C GLY A 144 -4.12 -7.40 3.81
N PHE A 145 -3.14 -6.57 3.45
CA PHE A 145 -2.96 -5.26 4.08
C PHE A 145 -4.13 -4.30 3.74
N GLY A 146 -4.56 -4.25 2.48
CA GLY A 146 -5.74 -3.44 2.12
C GLY A 146 -7.03 -3.95 2.76
N ILE A 147 -7.13 -5.26 3.00
CA ILE A 147 -8.25 -5.86 3.73
C ILE A 147 -8.20 -5.47 5.21
N LEU A 148 -7.02 -5.51 5.85
CA LEU A 148 -6.83 -5.06 7.24
C LEU A 148 -7.26 -3.59 7.39
N ALA A 149 -6.81 -2.73 6.48
CA ALA A 149 -7.18 -1.32 6.46
C ALA A 149 -8.68 -1.10 6.30
N LYS A 150 -9.33 -1.88 5.40
CA LYS A 150 -10.78 -1.86 5.24
C LYS A 150 -11.49 -2.23 6.53
N VAL A 151 -11.08 -3.33 7.17
CA VAL A 151 -11.71 -3.80 8.41
C VAL A 151 -11.59 -2.76 9.52
N TYR A 152 -10.43 -2.13 9.67
CA TYR A 152 -10.25 -1.03 10.63
C TYR A 152 -11.22 0.13 10.36
N LEU A 153 -11.25 0.64 9.12
CA LEU A 153 -12.10 1.78 8.76
C LEU A 153 -13.59 1.47 8.88
N ASP A 154 -14.02 0.28 8.45
CA ASP A 154 -15.41 -0.15 8.58
C ASP A 154 -15.82 -0.35 10.05
N ALA A 155 -14.94 -0.94 10.87
CA ALA A 155 -15.19 -1.11 12.30
C ALA A 155 -15.32 0.25 12.98
N LEU A 156 -14.45 1.20 12.67
CA LEU A 156 -14.52 2.56 13.20
C LEU A 156 -15.86 3.25 12.86
N VAL A 157 -16.28 3.18 11.60
CA VAL A 157 -17.56 3.77 11.16
C VAL A 157 -18.73 3.05 11.83
N SER A 158 -18.67 1.73 11.98
CA SER A 158 -19.72 0.95 12.62
C SER A 158 -19.84 1.23 14.13
N LEU A 159 -18.72 1.43 14.83
CA LEU A 159 -18.68 1.68 16.26
C LEU A 159 -19.06 3.13 16.60
N TYR A 160 -18.61 4.10 15.80
CA TYR A 160 -18.97 5.50 15.96
C TYR A 160 -20.40 5.82 15.47
N GLY A 161 -20.90 5.05 14.50
CA GLY A 161 -22.24 5.20 13.91
C GLY A 161 -22.30 6.14 12.71
N SER A 162 -21.22 6.84 12.39
CA SER A 162 -21.06 7.66 11.18
C SER A 162 -19.59 7.74 10.76
N PHE A 163 -19.29 8.45 9.68
CA PHE A 163 -17.90 8.84 9.42
C PHE A 163 -17.42 9.81 10.48
N VAL A 164 -16.17 9.64 10.91
CA VAL A 164 -15.51 10.55 11.83
C VAL A 164 -15.06 11.78 11.05
N VAL A 165 -15.59 12.95 11.41
CA VAL A 165 -15.23 14.24 10.79
C VAL A 165 -14.25 15.02 11.67
N ASP A 166 -14.36 14.88 12.98
CA ASP A 166 -13.47 15.48 13.97
C ASP A 166 -12.83 14.38 14.84
N SER A 167 -11.50 14.31 14.84
CA SER A 167 -10.74 13.34 15.62
C SER A 167 -10.86 13.55 17.14
N ASN A 168 -11.28 14.73 17.59
CA ASN A 168 -11.39 15.09 19.01
C ASN A 168 -12.83 15.06 19.51
N ALA A 169 -13.80 14.66 18.68
CA ALA A 169 -15.18 14.55 19.12
C ALA A 169 -15.33 13.45 20.18
N GLU A 170 -16.35 13.61 21.03
CA GLU A 170 -16.65 12.67 22.10
C GLU A 170 -16.92 11.26 21.53
N GLY A 171 -16.35 10.23 22.15
CA GLY A 171 -16.50 8.83 21.75
C GLY A 171 -15.66 8.39 20.54
N VAL A 172 -14.99 9.30 19.82
CA VAL A 172 -14.15 8.93 18.65
C VAL A 172 -12.93 8.12 19.05
N GLN A 173 -12.28 8.48 20.17
CA GLN A 173 -11.10 7.77 20.65
C GLN A 173 -11.45 6.33 21.07
N ASP A 174 -12.57 6.16 21.77
CA ASP A 174 -13.07 4.83 22.17
C ASP A 174 -13.45 4.00 20.93
N ALA A 175 -14.04 4.61 19.91
CA ALA A 175 -14.36 3.93 18.66
C ALA A 175 -13.10 3.52 17.87
N LYS A 176 -12.03 4.33 17.88
CA LYS A 176 -10.73 3.98 17.28
C LYS A 176 -10.09 2.81 17.99
N GLU A 177 -10.09 2.83 19.32
CA GLU A 177 -9.55 1.73 20.13
C GLU A 177 -10.35 0.45 19.89
N GLY A 178 -11.68 0.50 19.90
CA GLY A 178 -12.53 -0.67 19.59
C GLY A 178 -12.35 -1.18 18.15
N ALA A 179 -12.06 -0.31 17.18
CA ALA A 179 -11.75 -0.72 15.81
C ALA A 179 -10.41 -1.45 15.72
N LEU A 180 -9.41 -1.02 16.50
CA LEU A 180 -8.12 -1.71 16.62
C LEU A 180 -8.27 -3.08 17.29
N GLU A 181 -9.08 -3.18 18.35
CA GLU A 181 -9.43 -4.46 18.98
C GLU A 181 -10.12 -5.41 17.99
N THR A 182 -11.06 -4.89 17.19
CA THR A 182 -11.72 -5.66 16.13
C THR A 182 -10.70 -6.23 15.13
N CYS A 183 -9.65 -5.48 14.79
CA CYS A 183 -8.57 -5.98 13.94
C CYS A 183 -7.75 -7.09 14.61
N ASP A 184 -7.48 -6.98 15.91
CA ASP A 184 -6.76 -8.02 16.65
C ASP A 184 -7.55 -9.33 16.71
N GLU A 185 -8.87 -9.24 16.89
CA GLU A 185 -9.76 -10.40 16.93
C GLU A 185 -9.98 -11.03 15.55
N ALA A 186 -10.15 -10.21 14.51
CA ALA A 186 -10.45 -10.68 13.16
C ALA A 186 -9.27 -11.38 12.48
N PHE A 187 -8.03 -11.05 12.86
CA PHE A 187 -6.83 -11.50 12.16
C PHE A 187 -5.81 -12.20 13.07
N GLY A 188 -6.15 -13.41 13.51
CA GLY A 188 -5.26 -14.26 14.30
C GLY A 188 -3.97 -14.66 13.58
N ASP A 189 -3.93 -14.58 12.26
CA ASP A 189 -2.80 -14.92 11.39
C ASP A 189 -1.84 -13.75 11.12
N ILE A 190 -2.15 -12.53 11.55
CA ILE A 190 -1.28 -11.36 11.44
C ILE A 190 -0.45 -11.18 12.72
N ARG A 191 0.81 -10.76 12.60
CA ARG A 191 1.66 -10.40 13.74
C ARG A 191 1.44 -8.93 14.08
N TYR A 192 0.99 -8.66 15.30
CA TYR A 192 0.72 -7.31 15.82
C TYR A 192 -0.18 -6.47 14.90
N PRO A 193 -1.46 -6.87 14.68
CA PRO A 193 -2.37 -6.19 13.76
C PRO A 193 -2.45 -4.68 13.96
N ARG A 194 -2.52 -4.19 15.20
CA ARG A 194 -2.48 -2.74 15.52
C ARG A 194 -1.27 -2.02 14.93
N ALA A 195 -0.08 -2.57 15.15
CA ALA A 195 1.17 -1.98 14.65
C ALA A 195 1.24 -2.01 13.11
N GLU A 196 0.64 -3.01 12.48
CA GLU A 196 0.50 -3.07 11.02
C GLU A 196 -0.50 -2.00 10.53
N VAL A 197 -1.62 -1.76 11.21
CA VAL A 197 -2.54 -0.65 10.86
C VAL A 197 -1.78 0.68 10.86
N GLU A 198 -1.09 1.02 11.95
CA GLU A 198 -0.27 2.23 12.04
C GLU A 198 0.80 2.31 10.95
N ARG A 199 1.45 1.18 10.63
CA ARG A 199 2.43 1.10 9.54
C ARG A 199 1.79 1.42 8.19
N GLY A 200 0.56 0.99 7.97
CA GLY A 200 -0.21 1.35 6.77
C GLY A 200 -0.40 2.85 6.63
N PHE A 201 -0.78 3.53 7.72
CA PHE A 201 -0.93 4.98 7.72
C PHE A 201 0.40 5.71 7.47
N ARG A 202 1.50 5.23 8.04
CA ARG A 202 2.84 5.76 7.71
C ARG A 202 3.19 5.56 6.23
N PHE A 203 2.82 4.43 5.64
CA PHE A 203 3.02 4.22 4.20
C PHE A 203 2.18 5.19 3.37
N TRP A 204 0.90 5.39 3.75
CA TRP A 204 0.04 6.38 3.10
C TRP A 204 0.68 7.77 3.09
N ASP A 205 1.26 8.22 4.20
CA ASP A 205 1.95 9.51 4.26
C ASP A 205 3.13 9.60 3.28
N THR A 206 3.91 8.51 3.16
CA THR A 206 5.03 8.46 2.21
C THR A 206 4.55 8.45 0.75
N ALA A 207 3.45 7.75 0.46
CA ALA A 207 2.84 7.71 -0.87
C ALA A 207 2.26 9.08 -1.26
N LEU A 208 1.57 9.75 -0.34
CA LEU A 208 1.04 11.10 -0.54
C LEU A 208 2.16 12.12 -0.80
N LEU A 209 3.25 12.05 -0.02
CA LEU A 209 4.42 12.91 -0.23
C LEU A 209 5.05 12.69 -1.62
N ALA A 210 5.11 11.43 -2.08
CA ALA A 210 5.58 11.11 -3.42
C ALA A 210 4.66 11.71 -4.51
N ILE A 211 3.33 11.59 -4.37
CA ILE A 211 2.36 12.19 -5.29
C ILE A 211 2.48 13.72 -5.32
N ARG A 212 2.57 14.37 -4.16
CA ARG A 212 2.78 15.83 -4.06
C ARG A 212 4.06 16.26 -4.78
N THR A 213 5.14 15.49 -4.63
CA THR A 213 6.41 15.76 -5.32
C THR A 213 6.23 15.63 -6.83
N LEU A 214 5.64 14.53 -7.32
CA LEU A 214 5.39 14.35 -8.76
C LEU A 214 4.46 15.42 -9.34
N ASN A 215 3.47 15.88 -8.58
CA ASN A 215 2.54 16.92 -9.01
C ASN A 215 3.26 18.27 -9.15
N SER A 216 4.13 18.62 -8.19
CA SER A 216 4.96 19.82 -8.27
C SER A 216 5.90 19.84 -9.48
N GLU A 217 6.21 18.65 -10.01
CA GLU A 217 7.05 18.46 -11.19
C GLU A 217 6.24 18.25 -12.49
N GLY A 218 4.92 18.35 -12.44
CA GLY A 218 4.03 18.17 -13.60
C GLY A 218 4.08 16.78 -14.23
N THR A 219 4.49 15.75 -13.46
CA THR A 219 4.65 14.37 -13.96
C THR A 219 3.39 13.52 -13.79
N VAL A 220 2.47 13.94 -12.92
CA VAL A 220 1.17 13.30 -12.72
C VAL A 220 0.05 14.25 -13.15
N VAL A 221 -1.08 13.68 -13.55
CA VAL A 221 -2.30 14.43 -13.87
C VAL A 221 -2.84 15.04 -12.58
N SER A 222 -3.28 16.30 -12.63
CA SER A 222 -3.80 17.02 -11.45
C SER A 222 -4.94 16.27 -10.77
N GLU A 223 -5.85 15.69 -11.56
CA GLU A 223 -6.98 14.89 -11.05
C GLU A 223 -6.53 13.74 -10.13
N LEU A 224 -5.39 13.11 -10.43
CA LEU A 224 -4.85 12.07 -9.56
C LEU A 224 -4.35 12.65 -8.24
N ALA A 225 -3.65 13.78 -8.27
CA ALA A 225 -3.21 14.46 -7.06
C ALA A 225 -4.41 14.90 -6.20
N ASP A 226 -5.47 15.42 -6.84
CA ASP A 226 -6.71 15.82 -6.18
C ASP A 226 -7.41 14.64 -5.50
N GLN A 227 -7.44 13.45 -6.15
CA GLN A 227 -7.95 12.22 -5.52
C GLN A 227 -7.17 11.84 -4.26
N PHE A 228 -5.83 11.97 -4.28
CA PHE A 228 -5.00 11.68 -3.11
C PHE A 228 -5.21 12.69 -1.98
N GLU A 229 -5.36 13.98 -2.28
CA GLU A 229 -5.64 15.00 -1.27
C GLU A 229 -7.04 14.81 -0.66
N ALA A 230 -8.05 14.53 -1.48
CA ALA A 230 -9.40 14.23 -1.02
C ALA A 230 -9.42 13.00 -0.10
N ALA A 231 -8.76 11.92 -0.52
CA ALA A 231 -8.64 10.71 0.29
C ALA A 231 -7.87 10.96 1.59
N ASN A 232 -6.83 11.81 1.58
CA ASN A 232 -6.10 12.17 2.79
C ASN A 232 -6.95 13.01 3.76
N ALA A 233 -7.73 13.97 3.25
CA ALA A 233 -8.64 14.77 4.08
C ALA A 233 -9.72 13.89 4.73
N TRP A 234 -10.27 12.94 3.98
CA TRP A 234 -11.22 11.95 4.48
C TRP A 234 -10.59 11.01 5.53
N LEU A 235 -9.36 10.57 5.30
CA LEU A 235 -8.67 9.62 6.18
C LEU A 235 -8.13 10.26 7.47
N ALA A 236 -7.75 11.55 7.43
CA ALA A 236 -7.10 12.27 8.52
C ALA A 236 -7.78 12.14 9.90
N PRO A 237 -9.11 12.35 10.05
CA PRO A 237 -9.76 12.22 11.36
C PRO A 237 -9.85 10.78 11.87
N MET A 238 -9.72 9.78 10.99
CA MET A 238 -9.87 8.35 11.29
C MET A 238 -8.57 7.65 11.66
N ARG A 239 -7.44 8.37 11.65
CA ARG A 239 -6.13 7.81 11.99
C ARG A 239 -6.12 7.33 13.46
N PRO A 240 -5.53 6.15 13.76
CA PRO A 240 -5.31 5.70 15.12
C PRO A 240 -4.31 6.61 15.86
#